data_AF-A0A5C5G991-F1
#
_entry.id   AF-A0A5C5G991-F1
#
_cell.length_a   1.000
_cell.length_b   1.000
_cell.length_c   1.000
_cell.angle_alpha   90.00
_cell.angle_beta   90.00
_cell.angle_gamma   90.00
#
_symmetry.space_group_name_H-M   'P 1'
#
loop_
_entity.id
_entity.type
_entity.pdbx_description
1 polymer ?
#
loop_
_entity_poly.entity_id
_entity_poly.type
_entity_poly.pdbx_seq_one_letter_code
_entity_poly.pdbx_strand_id
1 'polypeptide(L)'
;MSDSSDRLALPWLLPAQAQKHVTHNEALSVLDLLVQLAVEAVGTSAPPPAPVPGEAHVVGAGATGDWAGRDGTVAGWTGTGWSFHTPRP
;
A
#
# COMPACT_ATOMS: atom_id res chain seq x y z
N MET A 1 1.92 13.67 -11.59
CA MET A 1 1.60 12.23 -11.52
C MET A 1 2.86 11.53 -11.98
N SER A 2 3.47 10.69 -11.14
CA SER A 2 4.65 9.92 -11.52
C SER A 2 4.23 8.84 -12.53
N ASP A 3 5.03 8.61 -13.57
CA ASP A 3 4.82 7.52 -14.53
C ASP A 3 5.31 6.16 -13.98
N SER A 4 5.68 6.12 -12.70
CA SER A 4 6.19 4.94 -12.01
C SER A 4 5.69 4.84 -10.56
N SER A 5 5.76 3.63 -10.00
CA SER A 5 5.41 3.35 -8.60
C SER A 5 6.40 3.96 -7.61
N ASP A 6 5.97 4.16 -6.37
CA ASP A 6 6.70 4.97 -5.39
C ASP A 6 7.92 4.24 -4.78
N ARG A 7 7.89 2.90 -4.65
CA ARG A 7 8.95 2.15 -3.96
C ARG A 7 9.99 1.57 -4.91
N LEU A 8 9.53 0.87 -5.95
CA LEU A 8 10.39 0.09 -6.85
C LEU A 8 10.53 0.73 -8.25
N ALA A 9 9.94 1.90 -8.47
CA ALA A 9 9.94 2.59 -9.76
C ALA A 9 9.43 1.71 -10.93
N LEU A 10 8.41 0.89 -10.69
CA LEU A 10 7.77 0.07 -11.71
C LEU A 10 6.97 0.97 -12.66
N PRO A 11 7.13 0.81 -13.99
CA PRO A 11 6.44 1.67 -14.94
C PRO A 11 4.94 1.37 -14.98
N TRP A 12 4.11 2.42 -14.88
CA TRP A 12 2.67 2.28 -15.06
C TRP A 12 2.29 2.09 -16.52
N LEU A 13 1.27 1.28 -16.79
CA LEU A 13 0.67 1.24 -18.10
C LEU A 13 -0.15 2.51 -18.34
N LEU A 14 0.09 3.17 -19.47
CA LEU A 14 -0.66 4.33 -19.89
C LEU A 14 -2.15 4.00 -20.15
N PRO A 15 -3.04 4.97 -19.92
CA PRO A 15 -4.47 4.79 -20.12
C PRO A 15 -4.86 4.57 -21.60
N ALA A 16 -6.15 4.36 -21.86
CA ALA A 16 -6.74 4.21 -23.20
C ALA A 16 -6.34 2.95 -24.01
N GLN A 17 -5.77 1.94 -23.36
CA GLN A 17 -5.46 0.63 -23.97
C GLN A 17 -6.50 -0.44 -23.55
N ALA A 18 -7.77 -0.28 -23.95
CA ALA A 18 -8.86 -1.19 -23.59
C ALA A 18 -9.03 -1.43 -22.07
N GLN A 19 -8.76 -0.39 -21.27
CA GLN A 19 -8.85 -0.42 -19.79
C GLN A 19 -7.97 -1.47 -19.08
N LYS A 20 -7.09 -2.19 -19.78
CA LYS A 20 -6.17 -3.17 -19.17
C LYS A 20 -5.24 -2.57 -18.11
N HIS A 21 -4.95 -1.27 -18.25
CA HIS A 21 -4.13 -0.52 -17.32
C HIS A 21 -4.72 -0.49 -15.91
N VAL A 22 -6.05 -0.58 -15.76
CA VAL A 22 -6.69 -0.52 -14.43
C VAL A 22 -6.26 -1.73 -13.59
N THR A 23 -6.64 -2.93 -14.03
CA THR A 23 -6.35 -4.16 -13.28
C THR A 23 -4.85 -4.46 -13.20
N HIS A 24 -4.09 -4.14 -14.25
CA HIS A 24 -2.66 -4.38 -14.26
C HIS A 24 -1.90 -3.40 -13.36
N ASN A 25 -2.24 -2.11 -13.37
CA ASN A 25 -1.61 -1.15 -12.47
C ASN A 25 -2.01 -1.43 -11.01
N GLU A 26 -3.24 -1.88 -10.74
CA GLU A 26 -3.60 -2.37 -9.40
C GLU A 26 -2.68 -3.53 -8.95
N ALA A 27 -2.44 -4.52 -9.82
CA ALA A 27 -1.52 -5.62 -9.50
C ALA A 27 -0.09 -5.11 -9.27
N LEU A 28 0.39 -4.17 -10.08
CA LEU A 28 1.70 -3.55 -9.92
C LEU A 28 1.80 -2.75 -8.61
N SER A 29 0.76 -2.02 -8.18
CA SER A 29 0.73 -1.34 -6.88
C SER A 29 0.88 -2.31 -5.72
N VAL A 30 0.23 -3.48 -5.79
CA VAL A 30 0.38 -4.53 -4.77
C VAL A 30 1.80 -5.09 -4.77
N LEU A 31 2.39 -5.33 -5.93
CA LEU A 31 3.76 -5.82 -6.03
C LEU A 31 4.78 -4.80 -5.53
N ASP A 32 4.59 -3.51 -5.85
CA ASP A 32 5.47 -2.43 -5.39
C ASP A 32 5.56 -2.36 -3.85
N LEU A 33 4.43 -2.59 -3.19
CA LEU A 33 4.35 -2.61 -1.73
C LEU A 33 4.96 -3.87 -1.11
N LEU A 34 4.69 -5.05 -1.68
CA LEU A 34 4.99 -6.33 -1.05
C LEU A 34 6.35 -6.94 -1.44
N VAL A 35 6.84 -6.67 -2.65
CA VAL A 35 8.13 -7.18 -3.12
C VAL A 35 9.24 -6.32 -2.50
N GLN A 36 10.00 -6.88 -1.56
CA GLN A 36 10.90 -6.13 -0.68
C GLN A 36 10.16 -5.23 0.33
N LEU A 37 9.17 -5.81 0.99
CA LEU A 37 8.44 -5.13 2.05
C LEU A 37 9.40 -4.62 3.14
N ALA A 38 9.37 -3.30 3.35
CA ALA A 38 10.01 -2.60 4.46
C ALA A 38 8.91 -1.78 5.15
N VAL A 39 8.83 -1.91 6.47
CA VAL A 39 7.80 -1.27 7.29
C VAL A 39 8.45 -0.28 8.26
N GLU A 40 7.80 0.85 8.48
CA GLU A 40 8.29 1.89 9.39
C GLU A 40 8.03 1.52 10.85
N ALA A 41 6.92 0.82 11.11
CA ALA A 41 6.58 0.37 12.44
C ALA A 41 5.84 -0.97 12.42
N VAL A 42 5.96 -1.68 13.54
CA VAL A 42 5.25 -2.94 13.80
C VAL A 42 4.43 -2.81 15.07
N GLY A 43 3.14 -3.09 14.98
CA GLY A 43 2.24 -3.10 16.13
C GLY A 43 1.59 -1.76 16.45
N THR A 44 1.73 -0.76 15.58
CA THR A 44 1.04 0.54 15.73
C THR A 44 -0.45 0.38 15.44
N SER A 45 -1.31 0.91 16.32
CA SER A 45 -2.77 0.77 16.22
C SER A 45 -3.49 2.01 15.65
N ALA A 46 -2.77 3.08 15.34
CA ALA A 46 -3.32 4.26 14.68
C ALA A 46 -2.45 4.68 13.50
N PRO A 47 -3.05 5.10 12.37
CA PRO A 47 -2.30 5.61 11.23
C PRO A 47 -1.48 6.84 11.62
N PRO A 48 -0.27 7.02 11.05
CA PRO A 48 0.45 8.28 11.18
C PRO A 48 -0.39 9.43 10.59
N PRO A 49 -0.32 10.64 11.17
CA PRO A 49 -1.15 11.77 10.73
C PRO A 49 -0.77 12.33 9.34
N ALA A 50 0.44 12.02 8.86
CA ALA A 50 0.96 12.48 7.57
C ALA A 50 1.77 11.37 6.88
N PRO A 51 1.10 10.32 6.36
CA PRO A 51 1.78 9.23 5.68
C PRO A 51 2.36 9.68 4.33
N VAL A 52 3.52 9.13 3.98
CA VAL A 52 4.20 9.39 2.70
C VAL A 52 3.90 8.26 1.71
N PRO A 53 3.68 8.53 0.40
CA PRO A 53 3.46 7.46 -0.58
C PRO A 53 4.57 6.40 -0.53
N GLY A 54 4.18 5.13 -0.52
CA GLY A 54 5.10 4.00 -0.38
C GLY A 54 5.41 3.61 1.07
N GLU A 55 4.97 4.38 2.07
CA GLU A 55 5.12 4.02 3.48
C GLU A 55 4.28 2.80 3.85
N ALA A 56 4.82 1.92 4.68
CA ALA A 56 4.14 0.69 5.10
C ALA A 56 4.26 0.44 6.61
N HIS A 57 3.22 -0.16 7.20
CA HIS A 57 3.11 -0.45 8.63
C HIS A 57 2.50 -1.82 8.86
N VAL A 58 2.91 -2.50 9.93
CA VAL A 58 2.15 -3.66 10.44
C VAL A 58 1.17 -3.17 11.50
N VAL A 59 -0.12 -3.31 11.19
CA VAL A 59 -1.22 -2.83 12.03
C VAL A 59 -1.30 -3.66 13.31
N GLY A 60 -1.20 -3.00 14.45
CA GLY A 60 -1.33 -3.60 15.77
C GLY A 60 -2.77 -4.00 16.11
N ALA A 61 -2.93 -4.70 17.22
CA ALA A 61 -4.25 -5.03 17.75
C ALA A 61 -4.99 -3.78 18.24
N GLY A 62 -6.32 -3.77 18.11
CA GLY A 62 -7.15 -2.64 18.53
C GLY A 62 -6.97 -1.44 17.61
N ALA A 63 -6.87 -1.66 16.30
CA ALA A 63 -6.64 -0.60 15.34
C ALA A 63 -7.79 0.42 15.33
N THR A 64 -7.46 1.68 15.05
CA THR A 64 -8.35 2.83 15.12
C THR A 64 -8.24 3.70 13.87
N GLY A 65 -9.18 4.65 13.71
CA GLY A 65 -9.22 5.53 12.53
C GLY A 65 -9.37 4.73 11.24
N ASP A 66 -8.58 5.08 10.22
CA ASP A 66 -8.60 4.40 8.92
C ASP A 66 -8.15 2.94 8.99
N TRP A 67 -7.48 2.53 10.07
CA TRP A 67 -7.01 1.16 10.29
C TRP A 67 -8.01 0.30 11.06
N ALA A 68 -9.16 0.85 11.48
CA ALA A 68 -10.13 0.11 12.29
C ALA A 68 -10.56 -1.22 11.64
N GLY A 69 -10.43 -2.31 12.41
CA GLY A 69 -10.75 -3.67 11.96
C GLY A 69 -9.71 -4.30 11.01
N ARG A 70 -8.53 -3.71 10.86
CA ARG A 70 -7.43 -4.19 10.01
C ARG A 70 -6.24 -4.74 10.81
N ASP A 71 -6.47 -5.12 12.06
CA ASP A 71 -5.48 -5.71 12.96
C ASP A 71 -4.69 -6.85 12.28
N GLY A 72 -3.37 -6.86 12.46
CA GLY A 72 -2.48 -7.90 11.93
C GLY A 72 -2.24 -7.85 10.42
N THR A 73 -2.76 -6.84 9.71
CA THR A 73 -2.48 -6.64 8.29
C THR A 73 -1.27 -5.72 8.07
N VAL A 74 -0.69 -5.80 6.86
CA VAL A 74 0.24 -4.78 6.36
C VAL A 74 -0.58 -3.67 5.72
N ALA A 75 -0.48 -2.46 6.26
CA ALA A 75 -1.07 -1.25 5.70
C ALA A 75 -0.02 -0.50 4.87
N GLY A 76 -0.28 -0.23 3.60
CA GLY A 76 0.57 0.59 2.74
C GLY A 76 -0.16 1.85 2.28
N TRP A 77 0.52 3.00 2.26
CA TRP A 77 -0.07 4.25 1.80
C TRP A 77 0.21 4.48 0.31
N THR A 78 -0.84 4.67 -0.49
CA THR A 78 -0.75 4.90 -1.95
C THR A 78 -0.67 6.37 -2.34
N GLY A 79 -0.61 7.29 -1.36
CA GLY A 79 -0.77 8.72 -1.58
C GLY A 79 -2.21 9.22 -1.54
N THR A 80 -3.20 8.34 -1.77
CA THR A 80 -4.62 8.68 -1.74
C THR A 80 -5.45 7.83 -0.78
N GLY A 81 -4.91 6.70 -0.33
CA GLY A 81 -5.57 5.82 0.62
C GLY A 81 -4.66 4.72 1.15
N TRP A 82 -5.15 3.98 2.15
CA TRP A 82 -4.49 2.80 2.69
C TRP A 82 -4.90 1.55 1.90
N SER A 83 -3.92 0.78 1.43
CA SER A 83 -4.10 -0.60 0.99
C SER A 83 -3.76 -1.55 2.14
N PHE A 84 -4.56 -2.60 2.32
CA PHE A 84 -4.36 -3.57 3.41
C PHE A 84 -4.14 -4.96 2.84
N HIS A 85 -3.09 -5.63 3.31
CA HIS A 85 -2.71 -6.96 2.88
C HIS A 85 -2.50 -7.88 4.06
N THR A 86 -3.25 -8.98 4.13
CA THR A 86 -3.05 -10.01 5.15
C THR A 86 -1.76 -10.78 4.87
N PRO A 87 -0.78 -10.84 5.80
CA PRO A 87 0.40 -11.68 5.67
C PRO A 87 0.01 -13.14 5.42
N ARG A 88 0.73 -13.81 4.51
CA ARG A 88 0.55 -15.22 4.18
C ARG A 88 1.84 -15.99 4.51
N PRO A 89 1.74 -17.24 5.03
CA PRO A 89 2.89 -18.09 5.30
C PRO A 89 3.58 -18.57 4.01
#